data_AF-A0A9P9QYE4-F1
#
_entry.id   AF-A0A9P9QYE4-F1
#
_cell.length_a   1.000
_cell.length_b   1.000
_cell.length_c   1.000
_cell.angle_alpha   90.00
_cell.angle_beta   90.00
_cell.angle_gamma   90.00
#
_symmetry.space_group_name_H-M   'P 1'
#
loop_
_entity.id
_entity.type
_entity.pdbx_description
1 polymer ?
#
loop_
_entity_poly.entity_id
_entity_poly.type
_entity_poly.pdbx_seq_one_letter_code
_entity_poly.pdbx_strand_id
1 'polypeptide(L)'
;MDLFDELENFAVSAAYEEPEGDSSTHDPNHAMIKMWQDRFGYTYDEAAALIGITKTATKASAQQSMLSHAQARTVYLLKLDGPLSTPAMVHAAANLSVIPESHVGSSDDGTSVFCKVDGRTKIAIENWLSAQNKDFRPLFVPFGLAYKELSSSSLYPTLGIDTTLPQFRAQDPHLLEHAPSFGQTQDQFPVWYFFYGKLASAPKLCSLLSLPEDELPVLHKASVTGGKMETWGNGKYNALVDAPESSRINGWAYQVMSEEHEDSLRKYETAAYEVVRCEIEMDGNTVQGCTFRFAGAID
;
A
#
# COMPACT_ATOMS: atom_id res chain seq x y z
N MET A 1 -20.95 -8.58 5.60
CA MET A 1 -21.22 -9.61 6.62
C MET A 1 -20.19 -10.69 6.39
N ASP A 2 -19.31 -10.87 7.35
CA ASP A 2 -18.20 -11.82 7.27
C ASP A 2 -18.78 -13.24 7.40
N LEU A 3 -18.42 -14.13 6.47
CA LEU A 3 -18.86 -15.53 6.50
C LEU A 3 -18.41 -16.21 7.81
N PHE A 4 -17.32 -15.71 8.39
CA PHE A 4 -16.80 -16.15 9.68
C PHE A 4 -17.63 -15.65 10.87
N ASP A 5 -18.15 -14.43 10.82
CA ASP A 5 -19.08 -13.91 11.85
C ASP A 5 -20.42 -14.64 11.81
N GLU A 6 -20.89 -15.03 10.62
CA GLU A 6 -22.07 -15.86 10.46
C GLU A 6 -21.83 -17.27 11.03
N LEU A 7 -20.67 -17.87 10.76
CA LEU A 7 -20.30 -19.19 11.27
C LEU A 7 -20.13 -19.21 12.80
N GLU A 8 -19.58 -18.13 13.37
CA GLU A 8 -19.46 -17.97 14.82
C GLU A 8 -20.83 -17.76 15.47
N ASN A 9 -21.70 -16.93 14.89
CA ASN A 9 -23.07 -16.76 15.39
C ASN A 9 -23.90 -18.05 15.28
N PHE A 10 -23.72 -18.86 14.22
CA PHE A 10 -24.37 -20.16 14.09
C PHE A 10 -23.83 -21.22 15.08
N ALA A 11 -22.53 -21.18 15.39
CA ALA A 11 -21.93 -22.05 16.39
C ALA A 11 -22.38 -21.69 17.82
N VAL A 12 -22.54 -20.40 18.11
CA VAL A 12 -23.06 -19.90 19.39
C VAL A 12 -24.56 -20.20 19.53
N SER A 13 -25.35 -20.07 18.47
CA SER A 13 -26.78 -20.41 18.52
C SER A 13 -27.02 -21.92 18.70
N ALA A 14 -26.16 -22.77 18.16
CA ALA A 14 -26.23 -24.22 18.37
C ALA A 14 -25.91 -24.66 19.81
N ALA A 15 -25.29 -23.79 20.61
CA ALA A 15 -24.93 -24.07 22.01
C ALA A 15 -25.99 -23.57 23.03
N TYR A 16 -27.00 -22.80 22.61
CA TYR A 16 -27.96 -22.13 23.50
C TYR A 16 -29.43 -22.25 23.05
N GLU A 17 -29.85 -23.40 22.55
CA GLU A 17 -31.26 -23.79 22.68
C GLU A 17 -31.39 -24.73 23.89
N GLU A 18 -31.63 -24.15 25.06
CA GLU A 18 -32.14 -24.88 26.21
C GLU A 18 -33.63 -25.19 26.00
N PRO A 19 -34.03 -26.46 26.08
CA PRO A 19 -35.28 -26.81 26.73
C PRO A 19 -34.95 -27.44 28.09
N GLU A 20 -35.66 -26.95 29.09
CA GLU A 20 -35.67 -27.44 30.46
C GLU A 20 -35.70 -28.98 30.55
N GLY A 21 -34.84 -29.55 31.41
CA GLY A 21 -35.05 -30.90 31.93
C GLY A 21 -33.89 -31.88 31.73
N ASP A 22 -33.19 -32.12 32.83
CA ASP A 22 -32.58 -33.39 33.24
C ASP A 22 -31.31 -33.90 32.49
N SER A 23 -30.19 -33.78 33.19
CA SER A 23 -29.14 -34.81 33.36
C SER A 23 -29.01 -35.88 32.26
N SER A 24 -28.12 -35.65 31.28
CA SER A 24 -27.08 -36.62 30.90
C SER A 24 -26.19 -36.06 29.78
N THR A 25 -24.89 -36.27 29.93
CA THR A 25 -23.81 -36.04 28.95
C THR A 25 -24.24 -36.31 27.51
N HIS A 26 -24.36 -35.26 26.70
CA HIS A 26 -24.60 -35.36 25.26
C HIS A 26 -23.26 -35.48 24.54
N ASP A 27 -22.78 -36.72 24.39
CA ASP A 27 -21.72 -37.04 23.43
C ASP A 27 -22.30 -36.75 22.02
N PRO A 28 -21.59 -36.01 21.13
CA PRO A 28 -22.12 -35.66 19.83
C PRO A 28 -22.50 -36.93 19.05
N ASN A 29 -23.80 -37.04 18.75
CA ASN A 29 -24.39 -38.24 18.18
C ASN A 29 -23.69 -38.62 16.86
N HIS A 30 -23.34 -39.90 16.71
CA HIS A 30 -22.55 -40.46 15.60
C HIS A 30 -23.05 -40.05 14.20
N ALA A 31 -24.35 -39.74 14.09
CA ALA A 31 -24.99 -39.24 12.88
C ALA A 31 -24.53 -37.82 12.48
N MET A 32 -24.32 -36.90 13.44
CA MET A 32 -23.80 -35.55 13.16
C MET A 32 -22.35 -35.63 12.67
N ILE A 33 -21.51 -36.44 13.30
CA ILE A 33 -20.10 -36.59 12.92
C ILE A 33 -19.99 -37.10 11.47
N LYS A 34 -20.81 -38.09 11.12
CA LYS A 34 -20.83 -38.67 9.76
C LYS A 34 -21.33 -37.68 8.70
N MET A 35 -22.37 -36.90 9.02
CA MET A 35 -22.88 -35.86 8.11
C MET A 35 -21.81 -34.80 7.78
N TRP A 36 -21.02 -34.40 8.78
CA TRP A 36 -19.96 -33.42 8.59
C TRP A 36 -18.77 -33.98 7.80
N GLN A 37 -18.37 -35.23 8.05
CA GLN A 37 -17.35 -35.94 7.27
C GLN A 37 -17.73 -36.07 5.79
N ASP A 38 -18.97 -36.48 5.49
CA ASP A 38 -19.43 -36.66 4.11
C ASP A 38 -19.50 -35.33 3.35
N ARG A 39 -19.79 -34.22 4.05
CA ARG A 39 -20.00 -32.90 3.42
C ARG A 39 -18.72 -32.11 3.19
N PHE A 40 -17.74 -32.22 4.09
CA PHE A 40 -16.53 -31.40 4.06
C PHE A 40 -15.24 -32.19 3.93
N GLY A 41 -15.30 -33.53 4.01
CA GLY A 41 -14.17 -34.42 3.73
C GLY A 41 -13.11 -34.51 4.82
N TYR A 42 -13.34 -33.90 6.00
CA TYR A 42 -12.46 -33.98 7.16
C TYR A 42 -13.21 -34.40 8.43
N THR A 43 -12.50 -35.10 9.32
CA THR A 43 -13.01 -35.56 10.62
C THR A 43 -13.00 -34.42 11.66
N TYR A 44 -13.73 -34.59 12.77
CA TYR A 44 -13.70 -33.63 13.88
C TYR A 44 -12.28 -33.42 14.44
N ASP A 45 -11.53 -34.50 14.61
CA ASP A 45 -10.14 -34.44 15.11
C ASP A 45 -9.21 -33.76 14.11
N GLU A 46 -9.42 -33.94 12.80
CA GLU A 46 -8.69 -33.23 11.75
C GLU A 46 -9.04 -31.74 11.73
N ALA A 47 -10.31 -31.38 11.91
CA ALA A 47 -10.74 -29.99 12.03
C ALA A 47 -10.14 -29.33 13.27
N ALA A 48 -10.17 -30.01 14.43
CA ALA A 48 -9.57 -29.53 15.66
C ALA A 48 -8.04 -29.37 15.54
N ALA A 49 -7.37 -30.30 14.84
CA ALA A 49 -5.95 -30.21 14.54
C ALA A 49 -5.65 -29.03 13.60
N LEU A 50 -6.43 -28.83 12.53
CA LEU A 50 -6.29 -27.70 11.60
C LEU A 50 -6.49 -26.35 12.32
N ILE A 51 -7.47 -26.26 13.22
CA ILE A 51 -7.72 -25.06 14.05
C ILE A 51 -6.59 -24.86 15.07
N GLY A 52 -6.04 -25.93 15.63
CA GLY A 52 -4.88 -25.89 16.52
C GLY A 52 -3.60 -25.42 15.81
N ILE A 53 -3.38 -25.88 14.58
CA ILE A 53 -2.26 -25.48 13.72
C ILE A 53 -2.41 -24.02 13.31
N THR A 54 -3.61 -23.56 12.95
CA THR A 54 -3.82 -22.13 12.63
C THR A 54 -3.69 -21.23 13.85
N LYS A 55 -4.14 -21.65 15.04
CA LYS A 55 -3.94 -20.92 16.31
C LYS A 55 -2.47 -20.83 16.74
N THR A 56 -1.69 -21.89 16.52
CA THR A 56 -0.25 -21.88 16.81
C THR A 56 0.54 -21.09 15.78
N ALA A 57 0.14 -21.13 14.50
CA ALA A 57 0.67 -20.25 13.45
C ALA A 57 0.35 -18.77 13.70
N THR A 58 -0.86 -18.44 14.18
CA THR A 58 -1.20 -17.05 14.58
C THR A 58 -0.45 -16.62 15.82
N LYS A 59 -0.20 -17.49 16.81
CA LYS A 59 0.64 -17.16 17.97
C LYS A 59 2.11 -16.94 17.63
N ALA A 60 2.67 -17.72 16.70
CA ALA A 60 4.04 -17.50 16.20
C ALA A 60 4.13 -16.23 15.32
N SER A 61 3.08 -15.91 14.58
CA SER A 61 2.96 -14.67 13.80
C SER A 61 2.71 -13.42 14.65
N ALA A 62 2.14 -13.55 15.85
CA ALA A 62 1.77 -12.41 16.71
C ALA A 62 2.96 -11.78 17.48
N GLN A 63 4.15 -12.38 17.42
CA GLN A 63 5.37 -11.82 18.03
C GLN A 63 6.24 -10.99 17.07
N GLN A 64 5.88 -10.89 15.78
CA GLN A 64 6.44 -9.87 14.90
C GLN A 64 5.47 -8.69 14.89
N SER A 65 5.92 -7.51 15.34
CA SER A 65 5.14 -6.29 15.15
C SER A 65 4.84 -6.16 13.65
N MET A 66 3.58 -6.33 13.24
CA MET A 66 3.21 -6.08 11.85
C MET A 66 3.62 -4.65 11.51
N LEU A 67 4.46 -4.49 10.48
CA LEU A 67 4.80 -3.17 9.96
C LEU A 67 3.52 -2.42 9.64
N SER A 68 3.45 -1.14 10.00
CA SER A 68 2.39 -0.28 9.46
C SER A 68 2.51 -0.22 7.93
N HIS A 69 1.42 0.09 7.24
CA HIS A 69 1.43 0.23 5.78
C HIS A 69 2.51 1.21 5.30
N ALA A 70 2.68 2.34 6.01
CA ALA A 70 3.71 3.33 5.73
C ALA A 70 5.14 2.75 5.92
N GLN A 71 5.37 2.01 7.01
CA GLN A 71 6.67 1.36 7.25
C GLN A 71 6.96 0.31 6.19
N ALA A 72 5.98 -0.52 5.82
CA ALA A 72 6.12 -1.54 4.79
C ALA A 72 6.47 -0.95 3.41
N ARG A 73 5.93 0.23 3.08
CA ARG A 73 6.09 0.91 1.79
C ARG A 73 7.29 1.87 1.73
N THR A 74 7.94 2.14 2.86
CA THR A 74 9.08 3.06 2.89
C THR A 74 10.20 2.51 2.01
N VAL A 75 10.69 3.32 1.08
CA VAL A 75 11.81 2.96 0.21
C VAL A 75 13.13 3.31 0.91
N TYR A 76 14.04 2.36 0.94
CA TYR A 76 15.40 2.48 1.46
C TYR A 76 16.42 2.24 0.34
N LEU A 77 17.53 2.96 0.41
CA LEU A 77 18.77 2.63 -0.27
C LEU A 77 19.59 1.71 0.63
N LEU A 78 19.66 0.44 0.25
CA LEU A 78 20.53 -0.54 0.89
C LEU A 78 21.92 -0.48 0.25
N LYS A 79 22.95 -0.20 1.05
CA LYS A 79 24.34 -0.32 0.57
C LYS A 79 24.68 -1.80 0.33
N LEU A 80 25.16 -2.11 -0.87
CA LEU A 80 25.65 -3.45 -1.21
C LEU A 80 27.04 -3.65 -0.62
N ASP A 81 27.14 -4.52 0.37
CA ASP A 81 28.37 -4.82 1.08
C ASP A 81 28.29 -6.20 1.74
N GLY A 82 29.44 -6.78 2.07
CA GLY A 82 29.57 -8.05 2.78
C GLY A 82 28.70 -9.17 2.18
N PRO A 83 27.79 -9.79 2.97
CA PRO A 83 26.94 -10.89 2.52
C PRO A 83 25.84 -10.47 1.52
N LEU A 84 25.68 -9.16 1.28
CA LEU A 84 24.71 -8.56 0.37
C LEU A 84 25.42 -7.72 -0.70
N SER A 85 26.60 -8.14 -1.14
CA SER A 85 27.46 -7.38 -2.06
C SER A 85 26.93 -7.27 -3.49
N THR A 86 25.88 -8.01 -3.85
CA THR A 86 25.28 -7.95 -5.19
C THR A 86 23.76 -7.93 -5.13
N PRO A 87 23.07 -7.38 -6.14
CA PRO A 87 21.61 -7.38 -6.20
C PRO A 87 21.01 -8.80 -6.18
N ALA A 88 21.69 -9.77 -6.78
CA ALA A 88 21.30 -11.18 -6.75
C ALA A 88 21.28 -11.77 -5.33
N MET A 89 22.21 -11.35 -4.47
CA MET A 89 22.23 -11.75 -3.06
C MET A 89 21.07 -11.13 -2.29
N VAL A 90 20.74 -9.86 -2.57
CA VAL A 90 19.57 -9.19 -1.97
C VAL A 90 18.28 -9.90 -2.39
N HIS A 91 18.13 -10.21 -3.68
CA HIS A 91 17.02 -10.98 -4.22
C HIS A 91 16.86 -12.34 -3.51
N ALA A 92 17.95 -13.09 -3.35
CA ALA A 92 17.93 -14.38 -2.67
C ALA A 92 17.64 -14.26 -1.16
N ALA A 93 18.21 -13.25 -0.49
CA ALA A 93 18.03 -13.03 0.94
C ALA A 93 16.59 -12.65 1.30
N ALA A 94 15.95 -11.83 0.46
CA ALA A 94 14.58 -11.35 0.67
C ALA A 94 13.51 -12.13 -0.10
N ASN A 95 13.89 -13.15 -0.88
CA ASN A 95 12.99 -13.93 -1.73
C ASN A 95 12.13 -13.04 -2.66
N LEU A 96 12.79 -12.10 -3.35
CA LEU A 96 12.12 -11.17 -4.27
C LEU A 96 11.72 -11.87 -5.56
N SER A 97 10.69 -11.35 -6.24
CA SER A 97 10.25 -11.85 -7.55
C SER A 97 11.18 -11.41 -8.70
N VAL A 98 11.90 -10.29 -8.50
CA VAL A 98 12.75 -9.65 -9.50
C VAL A 98 14.03 -9.16 -8.82
N ILE A 99 15.15 -9.21 -9.54
CA ILE A 99 16.43 -8.69 -9.06
C ILE A 99 16.34 -7.16 -8.92
N PRO A 100 16.64 -6.58 -7.75
CA PRO A 100 16.53 -5.15 -7.53
C PRO A 100 17.55 -4.37 -8.38
N GLU A 101 17.16 -3.18 -8.81
CA GLU A 101 18.06 -2.30 -9.56
C GLU A 101 19.16 -1.75 -8.63
N SER A 102 20.39 -1.68 -9.16
CA SER A 102 21.54 -1.12 -8.45
C SER A 102 21.94 0.24 -9.01
N HIS A 103 22.29 1.16 -8.11
CA HIS A 103 22.77 2.49 -8.44
C HIS A 103 24.16 2.71 -7.82
N VAL A 104 25.06 3.34 -8.57
CA VAL A 104 26.39 3.71 -8.07
C VAL A 104 26.34 5.11 -7.50
N GLY A 105 26.68 5.25 -6.23
CA GLY A 105 26.92 6.52 -5.56
C GLY A 105 28.41 6.83 -5.51
N SER A 106 28.78 8.07 -5.79
CA SER A 106 30.14 8.57 -5.64
C SER A 106 30.17 9.64 -4.55
N SER A 107 31.14 9.55 -3.64
CA SER A 107 31.44 10.53 -2.60
C SER A 107 32.95 10.81 -2.58
N ASP A 108 33.38 11.77 -1.77
CA ASP A 108 34.79 12.07 -1.53
C ASP A 108 35.56 10.85 -0.96
N ASP A 109 34.83 9.96 -0.27
CA ASP A 109 35.36 8.72 0.33
C ASP A 109 35.39 7.51 -0.65
N GLY A 110 34.99 7.71 -1.91
CA GLY A 110 35.00 6.68 -2.96
C GLY A 110 33.61 6.31 -3.49
N THR A 111 33.53 5.17 -4.18
CA THR A 111 32.30 4.68 -4.81
C THR A 111 31.63 3.61 -3.95
N SER A 112 30.31 3.65 -3.86
CA SER A 112 29.48 2.65 -3.19
C SER A 112 28.30 2.30 -4.07
N VAL A 113 27.88 1.03 -4.04
CA VAL A 113 26.72 0.57 -4.81
C VAL A 113 25.55 0.40 -3.86
N PHE A 114 24.36 0.82 -4.30
CA PHE A 114 23.13 0.76 -3.52
C PHE A 114 22.03 0.05 -4.31
N CYS A 115 21.08 -0.58 -3.62
CA CYS A 115 19.84 -1.08 -4.20
C CYS A 115 18.63 -0.44 -3.53
N LYS A 116 17.57 -0.18 -4.30
CA LYS A 116 16.28 0.25 -3.75
C LYS A 116 15.54 -0.96 -3.20
N VAL A 117 15.07 -0.87 -1.95
CA VAL A 117 14.28 -1.92 -1.28
C VAL A 117 13.14 -1.28 -0.47
N ASP A 118 11.99 -1.93 -0.39
CA ASP A 118 10.89 -1.49 0.46
C ASP A 118 11.08 -1.95 1.92
N GLY A 119 10.20 -1.51 2.82
CA GLY A 119 10.27 -1.86 4.24
C GLY A 119 10.04 -3.35 4.52
N ARG A 120 9.22 -4.02 3.69
CA ARG A 120 9.02 -5.48 3.76
C ARG A 120 10.33 -6.22 3.46
N THR A 121 10.99 -5.82 2.37
CA THR A 121 12.28 -6.35 1.95
C THR A 121 13.35 -6.07 3.00
N LYS A 122 13.37 -4.87 3.60
CA LYS A 122 14.28 -4.55 4.71
C LYS A 122 14.15 -5.54 5.87
N ILE A 123 12.93 -5.80 6.36
CA ILE A 123 12.70 -6.76 7.45
C ILE A 123 13.08 -8.19 7.02
N ALA A 124 12.77 -8.59 5.79
CA ALA A 124 13.16 -9.91 5.28
C ALA A 124 14.69 -10.09 5.30
N ILE A 125 15.44 -9.07 4.88
CA ILE A 125 16.90 -9.08 4.91
C ILE A 125 17.44 -9.14 6.34
N GLU A 126 16.89 -8.33 7.25
CA GLU A 126 17.30 -8.33 8.67
C GLU A 126 17.05 -9.69 9.33
N ASN A 127 15.92 -10.34 9.03
CA ASN A 127 15.60 -11.69 9.49
C ASN A 127 16.52 -12.76 8.87
N TRP A 128 16.86 -12.63 7.59
CA TRP A 128 17.78 -13.55 6.92
C TRP A 128 19.20 -13.45 7.50
N LEU A 129 19.68 -12.24 7.80
CA LEU A 129 20.99 -12.02 8.43
C LEU A 129 21.05 -12.58 9.84
N SER A 130 19.99 -12.38 10.63
CA SER A 130 19.92 -12.91 12.01
C SER A 130 19.93 -14.43 12.03
N ALA A 131 19.21 -15.09 11.10
CA ALA A 131 19.19 -16.54 10.96
C ALA A 131 20.58 -17.13 10.59
N GLN A 132 21.43 -16.36 9.92
CA GLN A 132 22.78 -16.79 9.54
C GLN A 132 23.85 -16.56 10.62
N ASN A 133 23.49 -15.99 11.78
CA ASN A 133 24.43 -15.61 12.85
C ASN A 133 25.62 -14.78 12.32
N LYS A 134 25.37 -13.88 11.37
CA LYS A 134 26.39 -12.96 10.86
C LYS A 134 26.37 -11.67 11.66
N ASP A 135 27.51 -11.24 12.20
CA ASP A 135 27.67 -9.93 12.86
C ASP A 135 27.66 -8.75 11.86
N PHE A 136 27.10 -8.94 10.67
CA PHE A 136 27.01 -7.92 9.63
C PHE A 136 25.79 -7.03 9.86
N ARG A 137 26.00 -5.71 9.92
CA ARG A 137 24.92 -4.72 10.01
C ARG A 137 24.74 -4.01 8.67
N PRO A 138 23.66 -4.29 7.93
CA PRO A 138 23.38 -3.63 6.67
C PRO A 138 23.08 -2.15 6.89
N LEU A 139 23.51 -1.29 5.96
CA LEU A 139 23.19 0.13 5.97
C LEU A 139 21.97 0.38 5.09
N PHE A 140 20.86 0.79 5.72
CA PHE A 140 19.65 1.27 5.05
C PHE A 140 19.53 2.77 5.23
N VAL A 141 19.50 3.51 4.13
CA VAL A 141 19.26 4.96 4.12
C VAL A 141 17.86 5.22 3.61
N PRO A 142 16.96 5.87 4.38
CA PRO A 142 15.63 6.24 3.88
C PRO A 142 15.76 7.09 2.62
N PHE A 143 15.11 6.68 1.52
CA PHE A 143 15.18 7.41 0.27
C PHE A 143 14.27 8.65 0.28
N GLY A 144 13.22 8.64 1.11
CA GLY A 144 12.43 9.83 1.44
C GLY A 144 11.50 10.31 0.32
N LEU A 145 11.09 9.44 -0.59
CA LEU A 145 10.11 9.73 -1.64
C LEU A 145 8.68 9.43 -1.20
N ALA A 146 7.72 10.22 -1.69
CA ALA A 146 6.31 9.83 -1.65
C ALA A 146 6.10 8.50 -2.39
N TYR A 147 5.38 7.57 -1.76
CA TYR A 147 5.15 6.24 -2.32
C TYR A 147 4.25 6.30 -3.56
N LYS A 148 4.50 5.50 -4.60
CA LYS A 148 3.66 5.44 -5.81
C LYS A 148 3.59 3.99 -6.31
N GLU A 149 2.40 3.42 -6.30
CA GLU A 149 2.11 2.08 -6.83
C GLU A 149 0.70 2.05 -7.40
N LEU A 150 0.58 2.51 -8.64
CA LEU A 150 -0.68 2.54 -9.37
C LEU A 150 -0.94 1.17 -10.01
N SER A 151 -1.91 0.43 -9.48
CA SER A 151 -2.27 -0.90 -9.98
C SER A 151 -2.74 -0.83 -11.44
N SER A 152 -2.22 -1.69 -12.31
CA SER A 152 -2.68 -1.83 -13.69
C SER A 152 -4.00 -2.60 -13.82
N SER A 153 -4.42 -3.26 -12.74
CA SER A 153 -5.57 -4.18 -12.71
C SER A 153 -6.63 -3.76 -11.70
N SER A 154 -6.58 -2.55 -11.14
CA SER A 154 -7.61 -2.05 -10.22
C SER A 154 -7.51 -0.53 -10.09
N LEU A 155 -8.50 0.06 -9.43
CA LEU A 155 -8.46 1.48 -9.06
C LEU A 155 -7.45 1.76 -7.94
N TYR A 156 -6.77 0.77 -7.38
CA TYR A 156 -5.82 1.00 -6.30
C TYR A 156 -4.59 1.83 -6.74
N PRO A 157 -4.18 2.87 -5.99
CA PRO A 157 -4.96 3.66 -5.03
C PRO A 157 -5.68 4.83 -5.72
N THR A 158 -6.92 5.13 -5.30
CA THR A 158 -7.69 6.30 -5.74
C THR A 158 -8.16 7.08 -4.50
N LEU A 159 -8.07 8.41 -4.56
CA LEU A 159 -8.53 9.32 -3.52
C LEU A 159 -10.02 9.11 -3.21
N GLY A 160 -10.36 8.94 -1.94
CA GLY A 160 -11.75 8.82 -1.48
C GLY A 160 -12.41 7.45 -1.77
N ILE A 161 -11.72 6.54 -2.44
CA ILE A 161 -12.22 5.20 -2.75
C ILE A 161 -11.49 4.16 -1.92
N ASP A 162 -12.25 3.39 -1.13
CA ASP A 162 -11.72 2.19 -0.48
C ASP A 162 -11.55 1.06 -1.50
N THR A 163 -10.39 1.07 -2.14
CA THR A 163 -9.98 0.10 -3.16
C THR A 163 -9.69 -1.30 -2.61
N THR A 164 -9.80 -1.51 -1.29
CA THR A 164 -9.70 -2.87 -0.71
C THR A 164 -10.98 -3.68 -0.90
N LEU A 165 -12.11 -3.01 -1.16
CA LEU A 165 -13.41 -3.65 -1.33
C LEU A 165 -13.48 -4.45 -2.64
N PRO A 166 -14.13 -5.64 -2.64
CA PRO A 166 -14.12 -6.56 -3.79
C PRO A 166 -14.61 -5.95 -5.11
N GLN A 167 -15.56 -5.02 -5.07
CA GLN A 167 -16.12 -4.39 -6.26
C GLN A 167 -15.11 -3.52 -7.03
N PHE A 168 -14.01 -3.10 -6.40
CA PHE A 168 -12.97 -2.27 -7.03
C PHE A 168 -11.74 -3.07 -7.50
N ARG A 169 -11.77 -4.41 -7.36
CA ARG A 169 -10.77 -5.33 -7.93
C ARG A 169 -11.07 -5.58 -9.41
N ALA A 170 -10.05 -5.95 -10.20
CA ALA A 170 -10.26 -6.43 -11.56
C ALA A 170 -11.33 -7.52 -11.57
N GLN A 171 -12.45 -7.22 -12.22
CA GLN A 171 -13.42 -8.24 -12.58
C GLN A 171 -12.79 -9.11 -13.68
N ASP A 172 -13.21 -10.37 -13.75
CA ASP A 172 -12.72 -11.31 -14.76
C ASP A 172 -12.87 -10.70 -16.17
N PRO A 173 -11.79 -10.61 -16.98
CA PRO A 173 -11.84 -10.05 -18.32
C PRO A 173 -12.93 -10.69 -19.20
N HIS A 174 -13.31 -11.95 -18.92
CA HIS A 174 -14.37 -12.65 -19.63
C HIS A 174 -15.79 -12.14 -19.33
N LEU A 175 -15.97 -11.35 -18.27
CA LEU A 175 -17.26 -10.76 -17.88
C LEU A 175 -17.43 -9.31 -18.34
N LEU A 176 -16.41 -8.73 -18.98
CA LEU A 176 -16.41 -7.34 -19.43
C LEU A 176 -16.29 -7.28 -20.96
N GLU A 177 -17.23 -6.61 -21.63
CA GLU A 177 -17.18 -6.37 -23.09
C GLU A 177 -15.94 -5.57 -23.52
N HIS A 178 -15.32 -4.82 -22.60
CA HIS A 178 -14.15 -3.98 -22.84
C HIS A 178 -13.18 -4.12 -21.67
N ALA A 179 -11.87 -4.10 -21.96
CA ALA A 179 -10.86 -4.05 -20.91
C ALA A 179 -11.09 -2.80 -20.05
N PRO A 180 -11.18 -2.93 -18.71
CA PRO A 180 -11.39 -1.79 -17.85
C PRO A 180 -10.19 -0.84 -17.93
N SER A 181 -10.45 0.42 -18.29
CA SER A 181 -9.46 1.49 -18.19
C SER A 181 -9.47 2.03 -16.77
N PHE A 182 -8.45 1.71 -15.98
CA PHE A 182 -8.33 2.15 -14.58
C PHE A 182 -7.73 3.56 -14.43
N GLY A 183 -7.80 4.38 -15.48
CA GLY A 183 -7.25 5.73 -15.51
C GLY A 183 -5.74 5.75 -15.76
N GLN A 184 -5.01 6.57 -15.00
CA GLN A 184 -3.57 6.77 -15.19
C GLN A 184 -2.77 5.51 -14.84
N THR A 185 -1.78 5.17 -15.66
CA THR A 185 -0.87 4.04 -15.39
C THR A 185 0.38 4.51 -14.66
N GLN A 186 1.16 3.57 -14.10
CA GLN A 186 2.35 3.86 -13.29
C GLN A 186 3.34 4.76 -14.03
N ASP A 187 3.62 4.51 -15.32
CA ASP A 187 4.72 5.16 -16.05
C ASP A 187 4.23 5.99 -17.25
N GLN A 188 2.99 6.46 -17.20
CA GLN A 188 2.40 7.26 -18.27
C GLN A 188 2.68 8.75 -18.09
N PHE A 189 3.32 9.33 -19.11
CA PHE A 189 3.57 10.76 -19.22
C PHE A 189 3.12 11.29 -20.59
N PRO A 190 2.60 12.52 -20.68
CA PRO A 190 2.37 13.45 -19.57
C PRO A 190 1.17 13.06 -18.69
N VAL A 191 1.22 13.43 -17.41
CA VAL A 191 0.17 13.14 -16.42
C VAL A 191 -0.27 14.40 -15.69
N TRP A 192 -1.58 14.54 -15.48
CA TRP A 192 -2.13 15.65 -14.71
C TRP A 192 -1.94 15.40 -13.22
N TYR A 193 -1.38 16.38 -12.52
CA TYR A 193 -1.27 16.40 -11.07
C TYR A 193 -2.12 17.51 -10.48
N PHE A 194 -2.92 17.18 -9.48
CA PHE A 194 -3.60 18.15 -8.64
C PHE A 194 -2.72 18.55 -7.46
N PHE A 195 -2.59 19.84 -7.22
CA PHE A 195 -1.85 20.43 -6.12
C PHE A 195 -2.74 21.30 -5.25
N TYR A 196 -2.46 21.22 -3.95
CA TYR A 196 -2.97 22.11 -2.92
C TYR A 196 -1.79 22.74 -2.16
N GLY A 197 -1.99 23.92 -1.59
CA GLY A 197 -0.97 24.59 -0.79
C GLY A 197 0.25 25.08 -1.59
N LYS A 198 1.47 24.68 -1.19
CA LYS A 198 2.72 25.30 -1.66
C LYS A 198 3.10 24.92 -3.10
N LEU A 199 2.72 23.73 -3.57
CA LEU A 199 2.97 23.30 -4.95
C LEU A 199 2.05 24.02 -5.96
N ALA A 200 0.98 24.66 -5.50
CA ALA A 200 0.11 25.50 -6.32
C ALA A 200 0.74 26.89 -6.60
N SER A 201 2.02 26.91 -7.00
CA SER A 201 2.79 28.13 -7.24
C SER A 201 3.79 27.92 -8.37
N ALA A 202 3.63 28.67 -9.46
CA ALA A 202 4.49 28.55 -10.65
C ALA A 202 5.98 28.75 -10.35
N PRO A 203 6.40 29.78 -9.56
CA PRO A 203 7.81 29.93 -9.17
C PRO A 203 8.35 28.74 -8.38
N LYS A 204 7.50 28.12 -7.54
CA LYS A 204 7.92 26.95 -6.76
C LYS A 204 8.13 25.74 -7.66
N LEU A 205 7.25 25.54 -8.65
CA LEU A 205 7.39 24.47 -9.64
C LEU A 205 8.60 24.69 -10.55
N CYS A 206 8.84 25.91 -11.06
CA CYS A 206 10.07 26.21 -11.81
C CYS A 206 11.33 25.81 -11.02
N SER A 207 11.41 26.26 -9.76
CA SER A 207 12.56 25.96 -8.92
C SER A 207 12.68 24.49 -8.57
N LEU A 208 11.56 23.79 -8.33
CA LEU A 208 11.58 22.39 -7.93
C LEU A 208 11.88 21.44 -9.09
N LEU A 209 11.33 21.73 -10.27
CA LEU A 209 11.48 20.93 -11.47
C LEU A 209 12.71 21.35 -12.30
N SER A 210 13.42 22.39 -11.87
CA SER A 210 14.56 22.97 -12.60
C SER A 210 14.21 23.35 -14.05
N LEU A 211 13.00 23.91 -14.26
CA LEU A 211 12.55 24.34 -15.58
C LEU A 211 13.40 25.52 -16.08
N PRO A 212 13.67 25.61 -17.38
CA PRO A 212 14.34 26.77 -17.96
C PRO A 212 13.49 28.05 -17.77
N GLU A 213 14.14 29.21 -17.72
CA GLU A 213 13.46 30.50 -17.47
C GLU A 213 12.38 30.82 -18.50
N ASP A 214 12.51 30.29 -19.72
CA ASP A 214 11.57 30.48 -20.82
C ASP A 214 10.32 29.56 -20.73
N GLU A 215 10.35 28.53 -19.88
CA GLU A 215 9.24 27.58 -19.70
C GLU A 215 8.54 27.79 -18.35
N LEU A 216 7.60 28.73 -18.33
CA LEU A 216 6.76 28.96 -17.15
C LEU A 216 5.66 27.88 -17.05
N PRO A 217 5.55 27.16 -15.92
CA PRO A 217 4.55 26.12 -15.73
C PRO A 217 3.15 26.73 -15.70
N VAL A 218 2.29 26.24 -16.58
CA VAL A 218 0.90 26.68 -16.67
C VAL A 218 0.07 25.92 -15.64
N LEU A 219 -0.40 26.64 -14.63
CA LEU A 219 -1.30 26.13 -13.61
C LEU A 219 -2.75 26.41 -14.01
N HIS A 220 -3.56 25.36 -14.05
CA HIS A 220 -4.99 25.44 -14.32
C HIS A 220 -5.77 25.42 -13.01
N LYS A 221 -6.77 26.30 -12.85
CA LYS A 221 -7.66 26.21 -11.69
C LYS A 221 -8.42 24.89 -11.77
N ALA A 222 -8.39 24.14 -10.68
CA ALA A 222 -8.96 22.80 -10.67
C ALA A 222 -9.56 22.46 -9.31
N SER A 223 -10.30 21.36 -9.27
CA SER A 223 -10.78 20.77 -8.03
C SER A 223 -10.86 19.27 -8.13
N VAL A 224 -10.77 18.59 -6.98
CA VAL A 224 -10.91 17.14 -6.86
C VAL A 224 -12.00 16.80 -5.85
N THR A 225 -12.65 15.67 -6.04
CA THR A 225 -13.62 15.08 -5.11
C THR A 225 -13.00 13.94 -4.30
N GLY A 226 -13.68 13.50 -3.23
CA GLY A 226 -13.22 12.36 -2.42
C GLY A 226 -12.07 12.68 -1.47
N GLY A 227 -11.72 13.95 -1.31
CA GLY A 227 -10.67 14.38 -0.40
C GLY A 227 -11.13 15.52 0.50
N LYS A 228 -10.52 15.63 1.68
CA LYS A 228 -10.66 16.79 2.57
C LYS A 228 -9.30 17.26 3.07
N MET A 229 -9.24 18.53 3.45
CA MET A 229 -8.06 19.10 4.09
C MET A 229 -8.11 18.88 5.59
N GLU A 230 -7.08 18.25 6.13
CA GLU A 230 -6.79 18.16 7.55
C GLU A 230 -5.45 18.85 7.85
N THR A 231 -5.09 18.90 9.13
CA THR A 231 -3.78 19.41 9.56
C THR A 231 -3.01 18.37 10.37
N TRP A 232 -1.69 18.38 10.26
CA TRP A 232 -0.80 17.49 11.00
C TRP A 232 0.46 18.22 11.50
N GLY A 233 1.14 17.63 12.47
CA GLY A 233 2.32 18.21 13.10
C GLY A 233 1.95 19.40 13.98
N ASN A 234 0.96 19.22 14.84
CA ASN A 234 0.38 20.25 15.71
C ASN A 234 -0.19 21.44 14.93
N GLY A 235 -0.90 21.17 13.83
CA GLY A 235 -1.56 22.19 13.02
C GLY A 235 -0.65 22.97 12.06
N LYS A 236 0.62 22.58 11.92
CA LYS A 236 1.61 23.31 11.11
C LYS A 236 1.49 23.04 9.61
N TYR A 237 1.02 21.86 9.23
CA TYR A 237 1.02 21.41 7.84
C TYR A 237 -0.37 20.96 7.42
N ASN A 238 -0.76 21.38 6.22
CA ASN A 238 -2.00 20.92 5.60
C ASN A 238 -1.76 19.54 4.96
N ALA A 239 -2.69 18.61 5.14
CA ALA A 239 -2.67 17.27 4.59
C ALA A 239 -3.98 17.00 3.86
N LEU A 240 -3.91 16.48 2.64
CA LEU A 240 -5.06 15.90 1.95
C LEU A 240 -5.25 14.46 2.43
N VAL A 241 -6.43 14.17 2.95
CA VAL A 241 -6.83 12.82 3.38
C VAL A 241 -8.12 12.40 2.67
N ASP A 242 -8.43 11.11 2.69
CA ASP A 242 -9.66 10.60 2.10
C ASP A 242 -10.90 11.19 2.79
N ALA A 243 -11.92 11.44 1.97
CA ALA A 243 -13.24 11.90 2.38
C ALA A 243 -14.30 11.28 1.46
N PRO A 244 -15.59 11.35 1.85
CA PRO A 244 -16.67 10.95 0.94
C PRO A 244 -16.62 11.74 -0.37
N GLU A 245 -17.13 11.16 -1.46
CA GLU A 245 -17.14 11.77 -2.80
C GLU A 245 -17.82 13.15 -2.85
N SER A 246 -18.75 13.43 -1.92
CA SER A 246 -19.39 14.74 -1.79
C SER A 246 -18.43 15.86 -1.34
N SER A 247 -17.28 15.50 -0.78
CA SER A 247 -16.24 16.45 -0.36
C SER A 247 -15.43 16.89 -1.56
N ARG A 248 -15.24 18.21 -1.70
CA ARG A 248 -14.55 18.82 -2.84
C ARG A 248 -13.49 19.79 -2.34
N ILE A 249 -12.28 19.67 -2.90
CA ILE A 249 -11.16 20.56 -2.61
C ILE A 249 -10.78 21.33 -3.87
N ASN A 250 -10.63 22.64 -3.73
CA ASN A 250 -10.15 23.52 -4.78
C ASN A 250 -8.63 23.64 -4.71
N GLY A 251 -8.00 23.74 -5.87
CA GLY A 251 -6.56 23.84 -6.01
C GLY A 251 -6.18 24.14 -7.44
N TRP A 252 -5.06 23.57 -7.87
CA TRP A 252 -4.51 23.80 -9.20
C TRP A 252 -4.04 22.50 -9.82
N ALA A 253 -4.22 22.36 -11.13
CA ALA A 253 -3.71 21.26 -11.90
C ALA A 253 -2.49 21.71 -12.72
N TYR A 254 -1.50 20.83 -12.81
CA TYR A 254 -0.32 21.00 -13.64
C TYR A 254 -0.03 19.70 -14.38
N GLN A 255 0.40 19.83 -15.64
CA GLN A 255 0.76 18.69 -16.46
C GLN A 255 2.24 18.35 -16.26
N VAL A 256 2.50 17.23 -15.59
CA VAL A 256 3.85 16.72 -15.35
C VAL A 256 4.31 15.96 -16.59
N MET A 257 5.43 16.39 -17.16
CA MET A 257 5.87 15.97 -18.50
C MET A 257 6.78 14.73 -18.50
N SER A 258 7.44 14.42 -17.39
CA SER A 258 8.44 13.35 -17.30
C SER A 258 8.47 12.69 -15.92
N GLU A 259 9.05 11.49 -15.86
CA GLU A 259 9.31 10.77 -14.61
C GLU A 259 10.23 11.57 -13.69
N GLU A 260 11.26 12.24 -14.23
CA GLU A 260 12.19 13.06 -13.45
C GLU A 260 11.49 14.24 -12.74
N HIS A 261 10.51 14.85 -13.40
CA HIS A 261 9.69 15.89 -12.80
C HIS A 261 8.80 15.33 -11.68
N GLU A 262 8.18 14.17 -11.92
CA GLU A 262 7.37 13.49 -10.91
C GLU A 262 8.20 13.09 -9.68
N ASP A 263 9.39 12.52 -9.88
CA ASP A 263 10.31 12.14 -8.81
C ASP A 263 10.77 13.34 -7.99
N SER A 264 10.93 14.51 -8.62
CA SER A 264 11.23 15.77 -7.94
C SER A 264 10.06 16.23 -7.05
N LEU A 265 8.83 16.09 -7.53
CA LEU A 265 7.61 16.36 -6.74
C LEU A 265 7.49 15.38 -5.56
N ARG A 266 7.69 14.09 -5.82
CA ARG A 266 7.64 13.03 -4.79
C ARG A 266 8.73 13.22 -3.72
N LYS A 267 9.92 13.72 -4.09
CA LYS A 267 11.00 14.08 -3.15
C LYS A 267 10.57 15.23 -2.25
N TYR A 268 9.90 16.23 -2.82
CA TYR A 268 9.46 17.40 -2.08
C TYR A 268 8.37 17.09 -1.06
N GLU A 269 7.39 16.27 -1.42
CA GLU A 269 6.31 15.87 -0.51
C GLU A 269 6.79 14.90 0.57
N THR A 270 7.79 14.07 0.24
CA THR A 270 8.42 13.08 1.12
C THR A 270 7.61 11.81 1.38
N ALA A 271 8.20 10.85 2.10
CA ALA A 271 7.56 9.60 2.50
C ALA A 271 6.34 9.76 3.43
N ALA A 272 6.01 10.99 3.86
CA ALA A 272 4.78 11.28 4.58
C ALA A 272 3.53 11.20 3.67
N TYR A 273 3.71 11.22 2.35
CA TYR A 273 2.63 11.18 1.37
C TYR A 273 2.78 9.98 0.43
N GLU A 274 1.68 9.67 -0.25
CA GLU A 274 1.63 8.73 -1.36
C GLU A 274 0.91 9.35 -2.56
N VAL A 275 1.26 8.89 -3.75
CA VAL A 275 0.62 9.25 -5.00
C VAL A 275 -0.60 8.36 -5.18
N VAL A 276 -1.76 9.00 -5.37
CA VAL A 276 -3.03 8.32 -5.64
C VAL A 276 -3.69 8.90 -6.88
N ARG A 277 -4.49 8.09 -7.57
CA ARG A 277 -5.35 8.56 -8.65
C ARG A 277 -6.43 9.48 -8.12
N CYS A 278 -6.87 10.42 -8.94
CA CYS A 278 -8.01 11.27 -8.65
C CYS A 278 -8.64 11.77 -9.96
N GLU A 279 -9.90 12.19 -9.86
CA GLU A 279 -10.59 12.93 -10.91
C GLU A 279 -10.41 14.42 -10.68
N ILE A 280 -9.85 15.09 -11.69
CA ILE A 280 -9.54 16.52 -11.65
C ILE A 280 -10.53 17.23 -12.55
N GLU A 281 -11.37 18.09 -11.95
CA GLU A 281 -12.28 18.96 -12.69
C GLU A 281 -11.59 20.31 -12.96
N MET A 282 -11.48 20.68 -14.24
CA MET A 282 -10.94 21.97 -14.70
C MET A 282 -11.72 22.46 -15.92
N ASP A 283 -12.08 23.75 -15.92
CA ASP A 283 -12.81 24.41 -17.01
C ASP A 283 -14.09 23.66 -17.46
N GLY A 284 -14.78 23.00 -16.52
CA GLY A 284 -16.00 22.23 -16.77
C GLY A 284 -15.78 20.83 -17.36
N ASN A 285 -14.52 20.39 -17.53
CA ASN A 285 -14.15 19.05 -17.96
C ASN A 285 -13.51 18.26 -16.81
N THR A 286 -13.74 16.96 -16.79
CA THR A 286 -13.10 16.04 -15.84
C THR A 286 -12.00 15.27 -16.56
N VAL A 287 -10.80 15.25 -15.96
CA VAL A 287 -9.67 14.44 -16.44
C VAL A 287 -9.16 13.51 -15.34
N GLN A 288 -8.59 12.39 -15.76
CA GLN A 288 -7.90 11.48 -14.84
C GLN A 288 -6.50 12.01 -14.55
N GLY A 289 -6.13 12.04 -13.28
CA GLY A 289 -4.83 12.51 -12.83
C GLY A 289 -4.40 11.88 -11.51
N CYS A 290 -3.37 12.47 -10.91
CA CYS A 290 -2.77 12.04 -9.66
C CYS A 290 -2.76 13.19 -8.64
N THR A 291 -2.66 12.84 -7.36
CA THR A 291 -2.46 13.80 -6.27
C THR A 291 -1.64 13.16 -5.15
N PHE A 292 -1.18 13.98 -4.20
CA PHE A 292 -0.47 13.54 -3.01
C PHE A 292 -1.42 13.46 -1.81
N ARG A 293 -1.73 12.23 -1.40
CA ARG A 293 -2.51 11.93 -0.19
C ARG A 293 -1.56 11.68 0.98
N PHE A 294 -1.90 12.22 2.15
CA PHE A 294 -1.14 11.98 3.37
C PHE A 294 -1.30 10.52 3.82
N ALA A 295 -0.18 9.84 4.04
CA ALA A 295 -0.12 8.43 4.42
C ALA A 295 0.23 8.23 5.91
N GLY A 296 0.39 9.32 6.67
CA GLY A 296 0.67 9.30 8.09
C GLY A 296 -0.59 9.27 8.97
N ALA A 297 -0.38 9.19 10.29
CA ALA A 297 -1.45 9.42 11.26
C ALA A 297 -1.68 10.93 11.40
N ILE A 298 -2.95 11.35 11.31
CA ILE A 298 -3.36 12.71 11.69
C ILE A 298 -3.37 12.82 13.22
N ASP A 299 -3.16 14.04 13.73
CA ASP A 299 -3.20 14.35 15.16
C ASP A 299 -4.63 14.37 15.72
#